data_AF-A0A5B8VPQ8-F1
#
_entry.id   AF-A0A5B8VPQ8-F1
#
_cell.length_a   1.000
_cell.length_b   1.000
_cell.length_c   1.000
_cell.angle_alpha   90.00
_cell.angle_beta   90.00
_cell.angle_gamma   90.00
#
_symmetry.space_group_name_H-M   'P 1'
#
loop_
_entity.id
_entity.type
_entity.pdbx_description
1 polymer ?
#
loop_
_entity_poly.entity_id
_entity_poly.type
_entity_poly.pdbx_seq_one_letter_code
_entity_poly.pdbx_strand_id
1 'polypeptide(L)'
;MQVGNYFKKLKIKNHEHCKKMLFLCVFVFAIALACITSAFKGAPKVQVNPYFYSYVGPTFSDQDITNAQNYQRADIDPCTGSQDICGIYLTIDNGVGNAPDANELATKAQEIKDSEANGSPETENIAMQN
;
A
#
# COMPACT_ATOMS: atom_id res chain seq x y z
N MET A 1 51.79 36.15 -40.81
CA MET A 1 51.03 34.94 -40.43
C MET A 1 50.94 34.87 -38.91
N GLN A 2 49.72 34.77 -38.35
CA GLN A 2 49.35 34.21 -37.02
C GLN A 2 48.26 34.97 -36.24
N VAL A 3 47.80 36.16 -36.61
CA VAL A 3 46.78 36.87 -35.80
C VAL A 3 45.33 36.37 -36.05
N GLY A 4 45.04 35.84 -37.25
CA GLY A 4 43.69 35.39 -37.62
C GLY A 4 43.22 34.07 -36.99
N ASN A 5 44.12 33.26 -36.44
CA ASN A 5 43.79 31.93 -35.90
C ASN A 5 43.46 31.92 -34.40
N TYR A 6 43.84 32.96 -33.64
CA TYR A 6 43.52 33.05 -32.21
C TYR A 6 42.08 33.52 -31.97
N PHE A 7 41.57 34.48 -32.76
CA PHE A 7 40.20 34.97 -32.63
C PHE A 7 39.14 33.92 -32.99
N LYS A 8 39.40 33.08 -34.01
CA LYS A 8 38.48 31.97 -34.36
C LYS A 8 38.41 30.89 -33.27
N LYS A 9 39.54 30.56 -32.62
CA LYS A 9 39.56 29.54 -31.55
C LYS A 9 38.85 29.99 -30.27
N LEU A 10 38.95 31.26 -29.87
CA LEU A 10 38.25 31.77 -28.68
C LEU A 10 36.73 31.78 -28.85
N LYS A 11 36.23 32.12 -30.04
CA LYS A 11 34.78 32.23 -30.30
C LYS A 11 34.07 30.87 -30.29
N ILE A 12 34.75 29.82 -30.73
CA ILE A 12 34.19 28.45 -30.78
C ILE A 12 34.19 27.81 -29.38
N LYS A 13 35.22 28.05 -28.55
CA LYS A 13 35.32 27.46 -27.21
C LYS A 13 34.21 27.97 -26.27
N ASN A 14 33.86 29.26 -26.33
CA ASN A 14 32.78 29.82 -25.50
C ASN A 14 31.37 29.34 -25.90
N HIS A 15 31.13 29.04 -27.17
CA HIS A 15 29.83 28.54 -27.63
C HIS A 15 29.56 27.09 -27.24
N GLU A 16 30.60 26.26 -27.12
CA GLU A 16 30.47 24.87 -26.64
C GLU A 16 30.21 24.80 -25.14
N HIS A 17 30.90 25.62 -24.32
CA HIS A 17 30.69 25.63 -22.87
C HIS A 17 29.32 26.18 -22.48
N CYS A 18 28.81 27.18 -23.20
CA CYS A 18 27.48 27.74 -22.95
C CYS A 18 26.36 26.76 -23.35
N LYS A 19 26.54 25.97 -24.42
CA LYS A 19 25.61 24.91 -24.82
C LYS A 19 25.65 23.71 -23.87
N LYS A 20 26.85 23.30 -23.41
CA LYS A 20 27.02 22.22 -22.42
C LYS A 20 26.45 22.60 -21.05
N MET A 21 26.59 23.86 -20.60
CA MET A 21 25.93 24.34 -19.37
C MET A 21 24.41 24.44 -19.52
N LEU A 22 23.91 24.92 -20.67
CA LEU A 22 22.46 25.00 -20.91
C LEU A 22 21.82 23.59 -20.98
N PHE A 23 22.50 22.60 -21.58
CA PHE A 23 22.02 21.22 -21.64
C PHE A 23 22.01 20.54 -20.25
N LEU A 24 22.98 20.84 -19.39
CA LEU A 24 23.05 20.27 -18.05
C LEU A 24 21.94 20.83 -17.14
N CYS A 25 21.62 22.11 -17.24
CA CYS A 25 20.53 22.72 -16.46
C CYS A 25 19.13 22.20 -16.82
N VAL A 26 18.89 21.87 -18.10
CA VAL A 26 17.59 21.34 -18.56
C VAL A 26 17.39 19.88 -18.13
N PHE A 27 18.45 19.06 -18.12
CA PHE A 27 18.34 17.66 -17.69
C PHE A 27 18.08 17.49 -16.19
N VAL A 28 18.59 18.40 -15.34
CA VAL A 28 18.37 18.32 -13.89
C VAL A 28 16.95 18.76 -13.51
N PHE A 29 16.34 19.70 -14.24
CA PHE A 29 14.95 20.12 -14.01
C PHE A 29 13.90 19.13 -14.55
N ALA A 30 14.22 18.36 -15.60
CA ALA A 30 13.29 17.39 -16.18
C ALA A 30 13.08 16.14 -15.28
N ILE A 31 14.07 15.76 -14.47
CA ILE A 31 13.97 14.61 -13.57
C ILE A 31 13.29 15.00 -12.25
N ALA A 32 13.40 16.27 -11.83
CA ALA A 32 12.77 16.76 -10.60
C ALA A 32 11.24 16.93 -10.70
N LEU A 33 10.68 17.13 -11.91
CA LEU A 33 9.22 17.27 -12.09
C LEU A 33 8.48 15.94 -12.24
N ALA A 34 9.17 14.82 -12.44
CA ALA A 34 8.53 13.51 -12.63
C ALA A 34 8.11 12.84 -11.30
N CYS A 35 8.53 13.36 -10.15
CA CYS A 35 8.30 12.72 -8.85
C CYS A 35 7.17 13.34 -8.01
N ILE A 36 6.44 14.35 -8.52
CA ILE A 36 5.51 15.14 -7.69
C ILE A 36 4.02 14.85 -7.97
N THR A 37 3.68 13.89 -8.83
CA THR A 37 2.26 13.54 -9.11
C THR A 37 1.76 12.30 -8.37
N SER A 38 2.49 11.79 -7.37
CA SER A 38 2.01 10.74 -6.47
C SER A 38 1.18 11.35 -5.33
N ALA A 39 0.16 12.16 -5.63
CA ALA A 39 -0.71 12.70 -4.60
C ALA A 39 -2.16 12.68 -5.09
N PHE A 40 -2.96 11.84 -4.42
CA PHE A 40 -4.41 11.73 -4.52
C PHE A 40 -4.96 11.10 -5.81
N LYS A 41 -4.61 9.82 -6.04
CA LYS A 41 -5.71 8.90 -6.35
C LYS A 41 -6.53 8.84 -5.08
N GLY A 42 -7.66 9.55 -5.02
CA GLY A 42 -8.59 9.42 -3.91
C GLY A 42 -8.76 7.93 -3.64
N ALA A 43 -8.42 7.51 -2.42
CA ALA A 43 -8.61 6.14 -2.02
C ALA A 43 -10.04 5.77 -2.43
N PRO A 44 -10.26 4.72 -3.24
CA PRO A 44 -11.62 4.23 -3.43
C PRO A 44 -12.19 4.11 -2.01
N LYS A 45 -13.37 4.68 -1.73
CA LYS A 45 -14.05 4.39 -0.46
C LYS A 45 -14.03 2.87 -0.36
N VAL A 46 -13.30 2.32 0.59
CA VAL A 46 -12.68 1.01 0.38
C VAL A 46 -13.72 -0.13 0.40
N GLN A 47 -15.03 0.13 0.45
CA GLN A 47 -16.08 -0.89 0.49
C GLN A 47 -15.75 -1.98 1.50
N VAL A 48 -15.84 -1.64 2.79
CA VAL A 48 -15.94 -2.63 3.86
C VAL A 48 -17.03 -3.62 3.46
N ASN A 49 -16.63 -4.88 3.32
CA ASN A 49 -17.54 -5.96 3.09
C ASN A 49 -18.61 -5.95 4.21
N PRO A 50 -19.88 -6.26 3.92
CA PRO A 50 -20.96 -5.96 4.85
C PRO A 50 -21.02 -6.87 6.10
N TYR A 51 -20.35 -8.03 6.09
CA TYR A 51 -20.54 -9.05 7.12
C TYR A 51 -19.29 -9.26 7.95
N PHE A 52 -19.39 -8.88 9.23
CA PHE A 52 -18.32 -9.07 10.19
C PHE A 52 -18.28 -10.50 10.74
N TYR A 53 -17.09 -11.09 10.73
CA TYR A 53 -16.79 -12.37 11.34
C TYR A 53 -15.76 -12.17 12.45
N SER A 54 -16.20 -12.33 13.70
CA SER A 54 -15.34 -12.22 14.88
C SER A 54 -14.40 -13.41 14.94
N TYR A 55 -13.14 -13.15 15.26
CA TYR A 55 -12.18 -14.17 15.61
C TYR A 55 -12.50 -14.74 16.99
N VAL A 56 -12.54 -16.06 17.09
CA VAL A 56 -12.84 -16.84 18.31
C VAL A 56 -11.84 -17.98 18.51
N GLY A 57 -10.73 -17.94 17.77
CA GLY A 57 -9.69 -18.96 17.81
C GLY A 57 -8.87 -18.95 19.11
N PRO A 58 -8.13 -20.03 19.39
CA PRO A 58 -7.42 -20.21 20.65
C PRO A 58 -6.12 -19.40 20.76
N THR A 59 -5.47 -19.09 19.64
CA THR A 59 -4.19 -18.36 19.59
C THR A 59 -4.13 -17.47 18.35
N PHE A 60 -3.14 -16.58 18.23
CA PHE A 60 -2.92 -15.78 17.02
C PHE A 60 -1.84 -16.36 16.10
N SER A 61 -1.65 -17.68 16.13
CA SER A 61 -0.73 -18.34 15.19
C SER A 61 -1.23 -18.24 13.76
N ASP A 62 -0.32 -18.23 12.79
CA ASP A 62 -0.60 -18.27 11.35
C ASP A 62 -1.65 -19.31 10.94
N GLN A 63 -1.63 -20.48 11.59
CA GLN A 63 -2.57 -21.56 11.33
C GLN A 63 -3.97 -21.23 11.87
N ASP A 64 -4.06 -20.65 13.06
CA ASP A 64 -5.32 -20.37 13.70
C ASP A 64 -6.03 -19.15 13.09
N ILE A 65 -5.29 -18.07 12.81
CA ILE A 65 -5.86 -16.85 12.22
C ILE A 65 -6.32 -17.03 10.77
N THR A 66 -5.89 -18.10 10.10
CA THR A 66 -6.33 -18.43 8.74
C THR A 66 -7.37 -19.56 8.68
N ASN A 67 -7.74 -20.13 9.83
CA ASN A 67 -8.72 -21.19 9.91
C ASN A 67 -10.15 -20.62 10.02
N ALA A 68 -10.99 -20.86 9.02
CA ALA A 68 -12.39 -20.40 9.02
C ALA A 68 -13.20 -20.89 10.23
N GLN A 69 -12.86 -22.03 10.84
CA GLN A 69 -13.56 -22.52 12.03
C GLN A 69 -13.29 -21.67 13.29
N ASN A 70 -12.25 -20.84 13.25
CA ASN A 70 -11.91 -19.90 14.31
C ASN A 70 -12.59 -18.53 14.10
N TYR A 71 -13.56 -18.43 13.19
CA TYR A 71 -14.32 -17.22 12.94
C TYR A 71 -15.82 -17.48 13.06
N GLN A 72 -16.55 -16.48 13.52
CA GLN A 72 -17.99 -16.56 13.72
C GLN A 72 -18.68 -15.27 13.29
N ARG A 73 -19.73 -15.38 12.46
CA ARG A 73 -20.53 -14.24 12.03
C ARG A 73 -21.17 -13.54 13.24
N ALA A 74 -20.97 -12.23 13.37
CA ALA A 74 -21.51 -11.42 14.46
C ALA A 74 -22.16 -10.13 13.95
N ASP A 75 -23.36 -9.77 14.44
CA ASP A 75 -24.09 -8.58 13.97
C ASP A 75 -23.40 -7.25 14.31
N ILE A 76 -22.48 -7.28 15.27
CA ILE A 76 -21.77 -6.12 15.76
C ILE A 76 -20.28 -6.44 15.72
N ASP A 77 -19.49 -5.46 15.30
CA ASP A 77 -18.05 -5.44 15.42
C ASP A 77 -17.69 -4.84 16.81
N PRO A 78 -17.22 -5.65 17.78
CA PRO A 78 -16.80 -5.16 19.09
C PRO A 78 -15.33 -4.68 19.09
N CYS A 79 -14.64 -4.74 17.95
CA CYS A 79 -13.20 -4.60 17.88
C CYS A 79 -12.76 -3.17 18.11
N THR A 80 -11.85 -3.02 19.08
CA THR A 80 -11.18 -1.77 19.36
C THR A 80 -9.72 -2.07 19.63
N GLY A 81 -8.82 -1.60 18.79
CA GLY A 81 -7.39 -1.72 19.05
C GLY A 81 -6.52 -1.83 17.80
N SER A 82 -5.29 -2.29 18.03
CA SER A 82 -4.22 -2.41 17.02
C SER A 82 -3.10 -3.36 17.49
N GLN A 83 -3.44 -4.50 18.09
CA GLN A 83 -2.46 -5.53 18.44
C GLN A 83 -2.75 -6.80 17.68
N ASP A 84 -3.86 -7.45 17.99
CA ASP A 84 -4.17 -8.76 17.44
C ASP A 84 -5.39 -8.71 16.52
N ILE A 85 -5.56 -9.71 15.65
CA ILE A 85 -6.76 -9.88 14.84
C ILE A 85 -7.98 -10.06 15.76
N CYS A 86 -8.99 -9.23 15.54
CA CYS A 86 -10.27 -9.32 16.21
C CYS A 86 -11.36 -9.88 15.30
N GLY A 87 -11.26 -9.65 13.99
CA GLY A 87 -12.17 -10.24 13.02
C GLY A 87 -11.96 -9.70 11.61
N ILE A 88 -12.78 -10.19 10.70
CA ILE A 88 -12.70 -9.84 9.28
C ILE A 88 -14.09 -9.60 8.69
N TYR A 89 -14.19 -8.59 7.84
CA TYR A 89 -15.34 -8.30 7.03
C TYR A 89 -15.28 -9.08 5.73
N LEU A 90 -16.30 -9.88 5.46
CA LEU A 90 -16.45 -10.72 4.28
C LEU A 90 -17.77 -10.45 3.57
N THR A 91 -17.80 -10.83 2.29
CA THR A 91 -18.90 -10.53 1.36
C THR A 91 -20.02 -11.55 1.48
N ILE A 92 -19.70 -12.80 1.80
CA ILE A 92 -20.67 -13.88 1.93
C ILE A 92 -21.19 -13.93 3.36
N ASP A 93 -22.52 -13.89 3.53
CA ASP A 93 -23.19 -14.11 4.80
C ASP A 93 -23.62 -15.57 4.93
N ASN A 94 -23.00 -16.29 5.85
CA ASN A 94 -23.41 -17.63 6.23
C ASN A 94 -24.39 -17.62 7.42
N GLY A 95 -24.79 -16.46 7.91
CA GLY A 95 -25.72 -16.28 9.02
C GLY A 95 -25.01 -16.21 10.38
N VAL A 96 -25.60 -15.45 11.31
CA VAL A 96 -25.05 -15.20 12.64
C VAL A 96 -24.75 -16.50 13.37
N GLY A 97 -23.58 -16.57 13.97
CA GLY A 97 -23.12 -17.75 14.70
C GLY A 97 -22.44 -18.81 13.84
N ASN A 98 -22.44 -18.68 12.51
CA ASN A 98 -21.80 -19.63 11.61
C ASN A 98 -20.41 -19.15 11.18
N ALA A 99 -19.59 -20.12 10.76
CA ALA A 99 -18.28 -19.85 10.18
C ALA A 99 -18.39 -19.21 8.78
N PRO A 100 -17.40 -18.40 8.36
CA PRO A 100 -17.37 -17.83 7.01
C PRO A 100 -17.12 -18.88 5.94
N ASP A 101 -17.30 -18.49 4.68
CA ASP A 101 -16.86 -19.31 3.56
C ASP A 101 -15.33 -19.47 3.60
N ALA A 102 -14.87 -20.72 3.60
CA ALA A 102 -13.45 -21.02 3.75
C ALA A 102 -12.62 -20.55 2.55
N ASN A 103 -13.20 -20.53 1.34
CA ASN A 103 -12.48 -20.06 0.16
C ASN A 103 -12.34 -18.54 0.19
N GLU A 104 -13.39 -17.82 0.59
CA GLU A 104 -13.34 -16.37 0.74
C GLU A 104 -12.29 -15.96 1.77
N LEU A 105 -12.28 -16.60 2.95
CA LEU A 105 -11.25 -16.34 3.97
C LEU A 105 -9.84 -16.68 3.46
N ALA A 106 -9.67 -17.78 2.72
CA ALA A 106 -8.38 -18.17 2.17
C ALA A 106 -7.83 -17.12 1.18
N THR A 107 -8.68 -16.40 0.44
CA THR A 107 -8.23 -15.28 -0.40
C THR A 107 -7.66 -14.11 0.41
N LYS A 108 -8.01 -14.03 1.70
CA LYS A 108 -7.59 -13.00 2.65
C LYS A 108 -6.48 -13.44 3.60
N ALA A 109 -6.03 -14.69 3.50
CA ALA A 109 -5.05 -15.28 4.42
C ALA A 109 -3.76 -14.46 4.56
N GLN A 110 -3.21 -13.95 3.45
CA GLN A 110 -1.98 -13.16 3.49
C GLN A 110 -2.21 -11.79 4.16
N GLU A 111 -3.30 -11.10 3.82
CA GLU A 111 -3.66 -9.80 4.43
C GLU A 111 -3.85 -9.94 5.95
N ILE A 112 -4.46 -11.04 6.40
CA ILE A 112 -4.66 -11.34 7.84
C ILE A 112 -3.32 -11.54 8.54
N LYS A 113 -2.43 -12.36 7.97
CA LYS A 113 -1.11 -12.64 8.53
C LYS A 113 -0.23 -11.39 8.63
N ASP A 114 -0.24 -10.58 7.57
CA ASP A 114 0.52 -9.34 7.53
C ASP A 114 -0.04 -8.34 8.56
N SER A 115 -1.37 -8.28 8.73
CA SER A 115 -2.00 -7.41 9.73
C SER A 115 -1.64 -7.79 11.17
N GLU A 116 -1.66 -9.10 11.48
CA GLU A 116 -1.24 -9.66 12.76
C GLU A 116 0.25 -9.37 13.03
N ALA A 117 1.11 -9.63 12.04
CA ALA A 117 2.55 -9.42 12.18
C ALA A 117 2.92 -7.94 12.38
N ASN A 118 2.17 -7.03 11.76
CA ASN A 118 2.41 -5.59 11.83
C ASN A 118 1.70 -4.91 13.02
N GLY A 119 0.75 -5.59 13.67
CA GLY A 119 -0.12 -4.98 14.68
C GLY A 119 -0.99 -3.86 14.09
N SER A 120 -1.35 -3.95 12.82
CA SER A 120 -2.15 -2.93 12.15
C SER A 120 -2.92 -3.52 10.99
N PRO A 121 -4.16 -3.09 10.72
CA PRO A 121 -4.93 -3.63 9.62
C PRO A 121 -4.30 -3.24 8.27
N GLU A 122 -3.96 -4.23 7.44
CA GLU A 122 -3.52 -4.03 6.05
C GLU A 122 -4.63 -3.44 5.18
N THR A 123 -5.88 -3.66 5.60
CA THR A 123 -7.10 -3.47 4.83
C THR A 123 -8.22 -3.08 5.79
N GLU A 124 -9.15 -2.21 5.39
CA GLU A 124 -10.29 -1.85 6.26
C GLU A 124 -11.26 -3.00 6.51
N ASN A 125 -11.10 -4.11 5.78
CA ASN A 125 -11.87 -5.32 6.04
C ASN A 125 -11.29 -6.12 7.21
N ILE A 126 -10.14 -5.75 7.75
CA ILE A 126 -9.54 -6.43 8.90
C ILE A 126 -9.71 -5.54 10.12
N ALA A 127 -10.31 -6.10 11.17
CA ALA A 127 -10.51 -5.42 12.44
C ALA A 127 -9.52 -5.98 13.46
N MET A 128 -8.90 -5.08 14.24
CA MET A 128 -7.90 -5.41 15.26
C MET A 128 -8.45 -5.17 16.67
N GLN A 129 -7.94 -5.90 17.65
CA GLN A 129 -8.19 -5.73 19.08
C GLN A 129 -6.92 -5.33 19.83
N ASN A 130 -7.09 -4.89 21.07
CA ASN A 130 -6.00 -4.52 21.99
C ASN A 130 -5.42 -5.72 22.72
#